data_AF-A0A2Z6MVE9-F1
#
_entry.id   AF-A0A2Z6MVE9-F1
#
_cell.length_a   1.000
_cell.length_b   1.000
_cell.length_c   1.000
_cell.angle_alpha   90.00
_cell.angle_beta   90.00
_cell.angle_gamma   90.00
#
_symmetry.space_group_name_H-M   'P 1'
#
loop_
_entity.id
_entity.type
_entity.pdbx_description
1 polymer ?
#
loop_
_entity_poly.entity_id
_entity_poly.type
_entity_poly.pdbx_seq_one_letter_code
_entity_poly.pdbx_strand_id
1 'polypeptide(L)'
;MGWGFRGQEIVLGEVGADMFAQTTCGGLGVKNLEFFNAALLSKWKWRCVNESDAVWSNVLRFRYGHLPSKFLKGESLSLGVKDSIWWKDLVGVGDSIASGWFRTNVGCIVGNGKNIDFWKQKWFGNNPFCELFPNLLVKEANNNAMIADRLISNVGGPLWNWTWRECLSVHEEQELTHLKELLRGFSLNLNCCDKWRWVPDTNGIFTVQSCYNLLLRYGNVEIVPLHVLEAIRKLWKNNLPSKVGVFGWRLLLEKLPT
;
A
#
# COMPACT_ATOMS: atom_id res chain seq x y z
N MET A 1 4.07 24.74 -48.83
CA MET A 1 4.07 23.63 -47.85
C MET A 1 4.60 24.18 -46.54
N GLY A 2 3.80 24.13 -45.47
CA GLY A 2 4.23 24.57 -44.14
C GLY A 2 3.19 25.42 -43.42
N TRP A 3 2.43 24.77 -42.55
CA TRP A 3 1.79 25.22 -41.29
C TRP A 3 1.54 23.88 -40.56
N GLY A 4 1.96 23.56 -39.33
CA GLY A 4 2.09 24.32 -38.09
C GLY A 4 1.23 23.61 -37.04
N PHE A 5 1.74 23.37 -35.82
CA PHE A 5 1.11 23.74 -34.54
C PHE A 5 1.84 23.10 -33.36
N ARG A 6 2.29 23.99 -32.45
CA ARG A 6 2.85 23.70 -31.14
C ARG A 6 1.75 23.35 -30.14
N GLY A 7 2.14 22.56 -29.15
CA GLY A 7 1.72 22.59 -27.76
C GLY A 7 0.29 23.04 -27.43
N GLN A 8 -0.54 22.06 -27.08
CA GLN A 8 -1.55 22.25 -26.04
C GLN A 8 -1.43 21.09 -25.05
N GLU A 9 -0.72 21.35 -23.95
CA GLU A 9 -1.01 20.67 -22.69
C GLU A 9 -2.45 21.02 -22.33
N ILE A 10 -3.33 20.01 -22.34
CA ILE A 10 -4.65 20.13 -21.76
C ILE A 10 -4.43 20.12 -20.25
N VAL A 11 -4.58 21.29 -19.63
CA VAL A 11 -4.60 21.45 -18.19
C VAL A 11 -5.80 20.67 -17.65
N LEU A 12 -5.55 19.44 -17.18
CA LEU A 12 -6.51 18.62 -16.42
C LEU A 12 -6.61 19.13 -14.96
N GLY A 13 -6.81 20.43 -14.80
CA GLY A 13 -7.15 21.02 -13.51
C GLY A 13 -8.62 20.73 -13.23
N GLU A 14 -8.89 20.08 -12.10
CA GLU A 14 -10.21 19.98 -11.43
C GLU A 14 -11.29 19.07 -12.08
N VAL A 15 -11.32 18.86 -13.41
CA VAL A 15 -12.33 17.99 -14.06
C VAL A 15 -11.93 16.52 -14.14
N GLY A 16 -10.62 16.22 -14.05
CA GLY A 16 -10.09 14.89 -14.32
C GLY A 16 -10.59 13.82 -13.36
N ALA A 17 -10.65 14.13 -12.07
CA ALA A 17 -10.86 13.14 -11.02
C ALA A 17 -12.23 12.44 -11.10
N ASP A 18 -13.31 13.21 -11.35
CA ASP A 18 -14.68 12.68 -11.42
C ASP A 18 -14.92 11.87 -12.69
N MET A 19 -14.26 12.22 -13.80
CA MET A 19 -14.33 11.44 -15.04
C MET A 19 -13.86 10.00 -14.80
N PHE A 20 -12.89 9.84 -13.90
CA PHE A 20 -12.23 8.56 -13.64
C PHE A 20 -12.91 7.68 -12.58
N ALA A 21 -13.94 8.21 -11.91
CA ALA A 21 -14.76 7.45 -10.98
C ALA A 21 -15.62 6.42 -11.73
N GLN A 22 -15.93 5.30 -11.07
CA GLN A 22 -16.87 4.31 -11.61
C GLN A 22 -18.23 4.99 -11.86
N THR A 23 -19.01 4.52 -12.84
CA THR A 23 -20.38 5.00 -13.07
C THR A 23 -21.28 4.84 -11.84
N THR A 24 -21.02 3.82 -11.02
CA THR A 24 -21.65 3.62 -9.70
C THR A 24 -21.27 4.68 -8.67
N CYS A 25 -20.14 5.38 -8.85
CA CYS A 25 -19.67 6.48 -8.02
C CYS A 25 -19.82 7.84 -8.70
N GLY A 26 -20.70 7.97 -9.70
CA GLY A 26 -20.99 9.25 -10.33
C GLY A 26 -19.99 9.70 -11.40
N GLY A 27 -19.06 8.85 -11.84
CA GLY A 27 -18.15 9.17 -12.93
C GLY A 27 -18.59 8.66 -14.30
N LEU A 28 -17.75 8.89 -15.32
CA LEU A 28 -17.96 8.39 -16.70
C LEU A 28 -17.61 6.90 -16.86
N GLY A 29 -17.02 6.27 -15.83
CA GLY A 29 -16.54 4.89 -15.92
C GLY A 29 -15.26 4.73 -16.76
N VAL A 30 -14.66 5.85 -17.20
CA VAL A 30 -13.31 5.86 -17.77
C VAL A 30 -12.35 5.60 -16.62
N LYS A 31 -11.32 4.77 -16.80
CA LYS A 31 -10.32 4.56 -15.75
C LYS A 31 -9.25 5.62 -15.82
N ASN A 32 -8.80 6.13 -14.68
CA ASN A 32 -7.54 6.86 -14.62
C ASN A 32 -6.44 5.87 -15.00
N LEU A 33 -5.85 6.06 -16.18
CA LEU A 33 -4.86 5.13 -16.74
C LEU A 33 -3.61 5.07 -15.87
N GLU A 34 -3.19 6.17 -15.24
CA GLU A 34 -2.06 6.20 -14.33
C GLU A 34 -2.33 5.34 -13.09
N PHE A 35 -3.47 5.56 -12.41
CA PHE A 35 -3.83 4.77 -11.22
C PHE A 35 -4.13 3.32 -11.57
N PHE A 36 -4.69 3.05 -12.74
CA PHE A 36 -4.95 1.69 -13.18
C PHE A 36 -3.65 0.94 -13.49
N ASN A 37 -2.69 1.59 -14.18
CA ASN A 37 -1.36 1.04 -14.42
C ASN A 37 -0.60 0.84 -13.10
N ALA A 38 -0.67 1.80 -12.18
CA ALA A 38 -0.10 1.66 -10.85
C ALA A 38 -0.72 0.48 -10.08
N ALA A 39 -2.04 0.29 -10.15
CA ALA A 39 -2.70 -0.87 -9.54
C ALA A 39 -2.28 -2.22 -10.17
N LEU A 40 -2.07 -2.25 -11.49
CA LEU A 40 -1.56 -3.44 -12.20
C LEU A 40 -0.12 -3.77 -11.80
N LEU A 41 0.75 -2.76 -11.71
CA LEU A 41 2.13 -2.94 -11.26
C LEU A 41 2.20 -3.29 -9.77
N SER A 42 1.33 -2.72 -8.94
CA SER A 42 1.18 -3.12 -7.53
C SER A 42 0.69 -4.56 -7.37
N LYS A 43 -0.09 -5.09 -8.34
CA LYS A 43 -0.36 -6.53 -8.38
C LYS A 43 0.93 -7.32 -8.53
N TRP A 44 1.87 -6.89 -9.38
CA TRP A 44 3.18 -7.53 -9.48
C TRP A 44 3.98 -7.40 -8.17
N LYS A 45 4.00 -6.23 -7.51
CA LYS A 45 4.61 -6.08 -6.16
C LYS A 45 4.04 -7.10 -5.19
N TRP A 46 2.71 -7.23 -5.14
CA TRP A 46 2.01 -8.18 -4.29
C TRP A 46 2.41 -9.63 -4.56
N ARG A 47 2.46 -10.02 -5.85
CA ARG A 47 2.87 -11.37 -6.25
C ARG A 47 4.31 -11.65 -5.82
N CYS A 48 5.23 -10.70 -6.00
CA CYS A 48 6.64 -10.86 -5.59
C CYS A 48 6.80 -11.15 -4.08
N VAL A 49 5.84 -10.66 -3.29
CA VAL A 49 5.85 -10.77 -1.84
C VAL A 49 5.16 -12.06 -1.36
N ASN A 50 4.12 -12.53 -2.06
CA ASN A 50 3.26 -13.62 -1.59
C ASN A 50 3.38 -14.94 -2.39
N GLU A 51 3.93 -14.91 -3.61
CA GLU A 51 4.16 -16.11 -4.46
C GLU A 51 5.64 -16.52 -4.41
N SER A 52 6.16 -16.82 -3.23
CA SER A 52 7.57 -17.19 -3.03
C SER A 52 8.00 -18.46 -3.77
N ASP A 53 7.05 -19.36 -4.01
CA ASP A 53 7.32 -20.72 -4.51
C ASP A 53 7.23 -20.81 -6.03
N ALA A 54 6.82 -19.72 -6.70
CA ALA A 54 6.71 -19.70 -8.14
C ALA A 54 8.10 -19.65 -8.81
N VAL A 55 8.28 -20.37 -9.91
CA VAL A 55 9.57 -20.45 -10.64
C VAL A 55 10.11 -19.07 -11.03
N TRP A 56 9.24 -18.16 -11.47
CA TRP A 56 9.62 -16.79 -11.83
C TRP A 56 10.14 -15.98 -10.63
N SER A 57 9.65 -16.28 -9.42
CA SER A 57 10.05 -15.65 -8.17
C SER A 57 11.52 -15.97 -7.86
N ASN A 58 11.97 -17.20 -8.15
CA ASN A 58 13.37 -17.60 -7.98
C ASN A 58 14.31 -16.78 -8.87
N VAL A 59 13.93 -16.51 -10.12
CA VAL A 59 14.72 -15.69 -11.06
C VAL A 59 14.85 -14.25 -10.54
N LEU A 60 13.75 -13.67 -10.06
CA LEU A 60 13.78 -12.32 -9.50
C LEU A 60 14.58 -12.26 -8.20
N ARG A 61 14.48 -13.28 -7.33
CA ARG A 61 15.28 -13.37 -6.10
C ARG A 61 16.76 -13.53 -6.39
N PHE A 62 17.13 -14.30 -7.40
CA PHE A 62 18.51 -14.44 -7.84
C PHE A 62 19.08 -13.11 -8.31
N ARG A 63 18.30 -12.33 -9.08
CA ARG A 63 18.77 -11.06 -9.64
C ARG A 63 18.73 -9.89 -8.64
N TYR A 64 17.69 -9.79 -7.84
CA TYR A 64 17.38 -8.59 -7.02
C TYR A 64 17.43 -8.85 -5.51
N GLY A 65 17.64 -10.09 -5.08
CA GLY A 65 17.73 -10.49 -3.68
C GLY A 65 16.37 -10.69 -3.01
N HIS A 66 16.27 -10.35 -1.73
CA HIS A 66 15.08 -10.62 -0.93
C HIS A 66 13.92 -9.68 -1.27
N LEU A 67 12.94 -10.17 -2.05
CA LEU A 67 11.83 -9.37 -2.59
C LEU A 67 10.96 -8.68 -1.51
N PRO A 68 10.54 -9.34 -0.41
CA PRO A 68 9.77 -8.65 0.63
C PRO A 68 10.53 -7.47 1.23
N SER A 69 11.85 -7.60 1.43
CA SER A 69 12.67 -6.48 1.89
C SER A 69 12.66 -5.34 0.88
N LYS A 70 12.69 -5.64 -0.43
CA LYS A 70 12.70 -4.61 -1.47
C LYS A 70 11.39 -3.83 -1.56
N PHE A 71 10.24 -4.47 -1.34
CA PHE A 71 8.95 -3.79 -1.48
C PHE A 71 8.38 -3.24 -0.17
N LEU A 72 8.79 -3.80 0.97
CA LEU A 72 8.14 -3.55 2.26
C LEU A 72 9.06 -3.03 3.35
N LYS A 73 10.38 -2.97 3.14
CA LYS A 73 11.27 -2.16 3.98
C LYS A 73 11.43 -0.81 3.27
N GLY A 74 10.95 0.26 3.89
CA GLY A 74 11.06 1.62 3.32
C GLY A 74 12.46 2.20 3.40
N GLU A 75 13.46 1.37 3.17
CA GLU A 75 14.83 1.81 2.90
C GLU A 75 14.89 2.22 1.43
N SER A 76 15.55 3.34 1.15
CA SER A 76 15.73 3.82 -0.23
C SER A 76 16.36 2.71 -1.06
N LEU A 77 15.63 2.23 -2.06
CA LEU A 77 16.07 1.13 -2.90
C LEU A 77 17.23 1.65 -3.74
N SER A 78 18.42 1.10 -3.52
CA SER A 78 19.56 1.32 -4.40
C SER A 78 19.25 0.67 -5.76
N LEU A 79 18.57 1.42 -6.63
CA LEU A 79 18.35 1.03 -8.01
C LEU A 79 19.69 1.01 -8.73
N GLY A 80 20.10 -0.17 -9.17
CA GLY A 80 21.31 -0.33 -9.95
C GLY A 80 21.17 0.32 -11.32
N VAL A 81 22.24 0.93 -11.83
CA VAL A 81 22.27 1.45 -13.20
C VAL A 81 21.89 0.36 -14.21
N LYS A 82 22.28 -0.90 -13.94
CA LYS A 82 22.02 -2.11 -14.74
C LYS A 82 20.65 -2.78 -14.49
N ASP A 83 19.82 -2.22 -13.62
CA ASP A 83 18.48 -2.76 -13.40
C ASP A 83 17.60 -2.55 -14.64
N SER A 84 16.77 -3.54 -14.93
CA SER A 84 15.83 -3.47 -16.04
C SER A 84 14.83 -2.33 -15.83
N ILE A 85 14.36 -1.73 -16.93
CA ILE A 85 13.36 -0.66 -16.91
C ILE A 85 12.11 -1.16 -16.17
N TRP A 86 11.65 -2.38 -16.47
CA TRP A 86 10.52 -3.00 -15.78
C TRP A 86 10.71 -3.08 -14.27
N TRP A 87 11.92 -3.41 -13.78
CA TRP A 87 12.18 -3.46 -12.34
C TRP A 87 12.16 -2.07 -11.71
N LYS A 88 12.72 -1.06 -12.41
CA LYS A 88 12.69 0.34 -11.97
C LYS A 88 11.25 0.84 -11.88
N ASP A 89 10.45 0.59 -12.90
CA ASP A 89 9.01 0.92 -12.92
C ASP A 89 8.30 0.20 -11.77
N LEU A 90 8.50 -1.12 -11.66
CA LEU A 90 7.87 -1.91 -10.61
C LEU A 90 8.22 -1.40 -9.23
N VAL A 91 9.47 -1.07 -8.96
CA VAL A 91 9.92 -0.54 -7.66
C VAL A 91 9.32 0.84 -7.40
N GLY A 92 9.45 1.76 -8.36
CA GLY A 92 9.03 3.16 -8.22
C GLY A 92 7.52 3.41 -8.30
N VAL A 93 6.71 2.36 -8.50
CA VAL A 93 5.24 2.50 -8.63
C VAL A 93 4.63 3.24 -7.45
N GLY A 94 4.02 4.38 -7.81
CA GLY A 94 3.23 5.27 -6.97
C GLY A 94 4.03 6.06 -5.94
N ASP A 95 5.37 6.10 -6.05
CA ASP A 95 6.18 7.06 -5.29
C ASP A 95 5.82 8.51 -5.64
N SER A 96 5.36 8.77 -6.88
CA SER A 96 4.79 10.06 -7.31
C SER A 96 3.44 10.38 -6.70
N ILE A 97 2.66 9.37 -6.31
CA ILE A 97 1.29 9.53 -5.78
C ILE A 97 1.36 9.82 -4.28
N ALA A 98 2.01 8.94 -3.54
CA ALA A 98 2.26 9.11 -2.11
C ALA A 98 3.40 8.17 -1.71
N SER A 99 4.49 8.73 -1.19
CA SER A 99 5.66 7.93 -0.80
C SER A 99 5.28 6.77 0.12
N GLY A 100 5.66 5.56 -0.28
CA GLY A 100 5.42 4.35 0.52
C GLY A 100 3.96 3.89 0.64
N TRP A 101 3.00 4.46 -0.11
CA TRP A 101 1.57 4.10 -0.02
C TRP A 101 1.31 2.60 -0.11
N PHE A 102 2.05 1.87 -0.96
CA PHE A 102 1.85 0.43 -1.10
C PHE A 102 2.20 -0.29 0.21
N ARG A 103 3.38 0.02 0.76
CA ARG A 103 3.86 -0.58 2.01
C ARG A 103 2.94 -0.28 3.18
N THR A 104 2.45 0.96 3.30
CA THR A 104 1.56 1.35 4.42
C THR A 104 0.21 0.64 4.39
N ASN A 105 -0.19 0.10 3.24
CA ASN A 105 -1.42 -0.67 3.04
C ASN A 105 -1.20 -2.20 3.06
N VAL A 106 0.00 -2.65 3.39
CA VAL A 106 0.31 -4.07 3.59
C VAL A 106 0.48 -4.37 5.07
N GLY A 107 -0.28 -5.35 5.56
CA GLY A 107 -0.16 -5.94 6.89
C GLY A 107 0.47 -7.32 6.83
N CYS A 108 0.72 -7.92 7.99
CA CYS A 108 1.38 -9.21 8.09
C CYS A 108 0.51 -10.20 8.87
N ILE A 109 0.61 -11.48 8.50
CA ILE A 109 0.08 -12.60 9.25
C ILE A 109 1.30 -13.42 9.67
N VAL A 110 1.60 -13.41 10.97
CA VAL A 110 2.81 -14.04 11.49
C VAL A 110 2.68 -15.56 11.44
N GLY A 111 3.66 -16.21 10.82
CA GLY A 111 3.88 -17.64 10.86
C GLY A 111 5.12 -17.94 11.70
N ASN A 112 6.25 -18.16 11.02
CA ASN A 112 7.54 -18.44 11.63
C ASN A 112 8.32 -17.19 12.05
N GLY A 113 7.85 -15.99 11.68
CA GLY A 113 8.40 -14.69 12.09
C GLY A 113 9.76 -14.34 11.47
N LYS A 114 10.22 -15.07 10.45
CA LYS A 114 11.56 -14.89 9.86
C LYS A 114 11.63 -13.75 8.82
N ASN A 115 10.50 -13.34 8.28
CA ASN A 115 10.42 -12.31 7.22
C ASN A 115 9.69 -11.06 7.69
N ILE A 116 9.27 -11.02 8.96
CA ILE A 116 8.56 -9.91 9.55
C ILE A 116 9.45 -9.18 10.56
N ASP A 117 9.79 -7.93 10.25
CA ASP A 117 10.43 -6.96 11.13
C ASP A 117 9.51 -6.63 12.31
N PHE A 118 10.07 -6.74 13.52
CA PHE A 118 9.30 -6.56 14.75
C PHE A 118 8.76 -5.12 14.90
N TRP A 119 9.53 -4.11 14.51
CA TRP A 119 9.18 -2.71 14.80
C TRP A 119 8.42 -2.05 13.65
N LYS A 120 8.84 -2.32 12.41
CA LYS A 120 8.52 -1.49 11.24
C LYS A 120 7.31 -1.96 10.44
N GLN A 121 6.67 -3.05 10.85
CA GLN A 121 5.60 -3.71 10.09
C GLN A 121 4.34 -3.92 10.92
N LYS A 122 3.20 -3.95 10.23
CA LYS A 122 1.86 -4.07 10.81
C LYS A 122 1.49 -5.54 11.01
N TRP A 123 2.13 -6.17 11.99
CA TRP A 123 1.88 -7.58 12.31
C TRP A 123 1.06 -7.76 13.59
N PHE A 124 0.93 -6.71 14.40
CA PHE A 124 0.12 -6.67 15.60
C PHE A 124 -0.85 -5.48 15.54
N GLY A 125 -2.09 -5.73 15.14
CA GLY A 125 -3.10 -4.68 14.94
C GLY A 125 -2.89 -3.88 13.64
N ASN A 126 -3.29 -2.61 13.66
CA ASN A 126 -3.34 -1.75 12.46
C ASN A 126 -2.11 -0.85 12.27
N ASN A 127 -1.31 -0.66 13.32
CA ASN A 127 -0.15 0.21 13.33
C ASN A 127 1.10 -0.59 13.67
N PRO A 128 2.26 -0.28 13.07
CA PRO A 128 3.53 -0.88 13.45
C PRO A 128 3.96 -0.40 14.84
N PHE A 129 4.74 -1.20 15.57
CA PHE A 129 5.19 -0.81 16.91
C PHE A 129 6.10 0.42 16.92
N CYS A 130 6.80 0.73 15.83
CA CYS A 130 7.57 1.97 15.72
C CYS A 130 6.72 3.24 15.82
N GLU A 131 5.43 3.17 15.45
CA GLU A 131 4.49 4.28 15.57
C GLU A 131 3.87 4.34 16.97
N LEU A 132 3.66 3.18 17.61
CA LEU A 132 3.06 3.08 18.94
C LEU A 132 4.06 3.33 20.08
N PHE A 133 5.31 2.94 19.90
CA PHE A 133 6.37 3.00 20.91
C PHE A 133 7.67 3.60 20.32
N PRO A 134 7.64 4.85 19.83
CA PRO A 134 8.80 5.46 19.16
C PRO A 134 10.01 5.62 20.09
N ASN A 135 9.80 5.88 21.39
CA ASN A 135 10.89 6.06 22.36
C ASN A 135 11.69 4.76 22.56
N LEU A 136 10.99 3.63 22.67
CA LEU A 136 11.62 2.31 22.75
C LEU A 136 12.46 2.00 21.51
N LEU A 137 11.95 2.32 20.31
CA LEU A 137 12.68 2.09 19.06
C LEU A 137 14.02 2.85 19.02
N VAL A 138 14.05 4.08 19.51
CA VAL A 138 15.28 4.89 19.54
C VAL A 138 16.36 4.23 20.40
N LYS A 139 15.95 3.61 21.52
CA LYS A 139 16.85 2.92 22.45
C LYS A 139 17.17 1.48 22.05
N GLU A 140 16.47 0.94 21.06
CA GLU A 140 16.67 -0.42 20.62
C GLU A 140 18.03 -0.60 19.92
N ALA A 141 18.83 -1.57 20.39
CA ALA A 141 20.10 -1.90 19.76
C ALA A 141 19.89 -2.47 18.36
N ASN A 142 18.93 -3.40 18.21
CA ASN A 142 18.60 -4.05 16.95
C ASN A 142 17.21 -3.65 16.43
N ASN A 143 17.12 -2.47 15.81
CA ASN A 143 15.89 -1.92 15.26
C ASN A 143 15.42 -2.55 13.94
N ASN A 144 16.18 -3.54 13.42
CA ASN A 144 15.90 -4.30 12.20
C ASN A 144 15.66 -5.80 12.50
N ALA A 145 15.51 -6.15 13.78
CA ALA A 145 15.30 -7.53 14.21
C ALA A 145 13.99 -8.09 13.66
N MET A 146 14.03 -9.34 13.18
CA MET A 146 12.81 -10.07 12.85
C MET A 146 12.10 -10.54 14.13
N ILE A 147 10.81 -10.85 14.04
CA ILE A 147 10.05 -11.41 15.17
C ILE A 147 10.71 -12.70 15.68
N ALA A 148 11.14 -13.57 14.77
CA ALA A 148 11.82 -14.82 15.11
C ALA A 148 13.11 -14.59 15.90
N ASP A 149 13.88 -13.54 15.56
CA ASP A 149 15.15 -13.24 16.22
C ASP A 149 14.96 -12.76 17.66
N ARG A 150 13.79 -12.21 17.98
CA ARG A 150 13.45 -11.74 19.33
C ARG A 150 12.87 -12.83 20.22
N LEU A 151 12.41 -13.95 19.66
CA LEU A 151 11.79 -15.01 20.44
C LEU A 151 12.82 -16.10 20.77
N ILE A 152 13.25 -16.10 22.03
CA ILE A 152 14.13 -17.15 22.55
C ILE A 152 13.25 -18.31 23.03
N SER A 153 13.56 -19.52 22.55
CA SER A 153 12.95 -20.74 23.07
C SER A 153 13.56 -21.06 24.44
N ASN A 154 12.75 -21.02 25.49
CA ASN A 154 13.15 -21.42 26.84
C ASN A 154 12.21 -22.49 27.40
N VAL A 155 12.67 -23.22 28.41
CA VAL A 155 11.96 -24.33 29.09
C VAL A 155 10.61 -23.89 29.68
N GLY A 156 10.44 -22.59 29.98
CA GLY A 156 9.21 -21.97 30.49
C GLY A 156 8.31 -21.30 29.43
N GLY A 157 8.62 -21.44 28.14
CA GLY A 157 7.90 -20.80 27.04
C GLY A 157 8.70 -19.73 26.29
N PRO A 158 8.12 -19.13 25.24
CA PRO A 158 8.77 -18.12 24.44
C PRO A 158 9.05 -16.85 25.27
N LEU A 159 10.33 -16.47 25.36
CA LEU A 159 10.77 -15.23 26.00
C LEU A 159 11.20 -14.21 24.96
N TRP A 160 10.70 -12.99 25.10
CA TRP A 160 11.11 -11.87 24.27
C TRP A 160 12.48 -11.34 24.72
N ASN A 161 13.43 -11.35 23.80
CA ASN A 161 14.75 -10.75 23.98
C ASN A 161 14.68 -9.24 23.70
N TRP A 162 15.13 -8.45 24.67
CA TRP A 162 15.20 -7.00 24.58
C TRP A 162 16.65 -6.58 24.73
N THR A 163 17.16 -5.81 23.77
CA THR A 163 18.55 -5.35 23.81
C THR A 163 18.56 -3.83 23.63
N TRP A 164 18.86 -3.12 24.70
CA TRP A 164 18.85 -1.66 24.73
C TRP A 164 20.27 -1.11 24.60
N ARG A 165 20.41 0.01 23.89
CA ARG A 165 21.68 0.74 23.77
C ARG A 165 22.04 1.47 25.07
N GLU A 166 21.00 1.86 25.82
CA GLU A 166 21.08 2.67 27.02
C GLU A 166 20.04 2.19 28.04
N CYS A 167 20.20 2.57 29.31
CA CYS A 167 19.18 2.32 30.32
C CYS A 167 17.85 3.00 29.95
N LEU A 168 16.75 2.29 30.20
CA LEU A 168 15.43 2.86 30.07
C LEU A 168 15.14 3.78 31.26
N SER A 169 14.43 4.87 31.00
CA SER A 169 13.81 5.71 32.03
C SER A 169 12.55 5.03 32.56
N VAL A 170 12.05 5.52 33.70
CA VAL A 170 10.81 5.01 34.32
C VAL A 170 9.62 5.02 33.33
N HIS A 171 9.52 6.06 32.49
CA HIS A 171 8.46 6.15 31.48
C HIS A 171 8.60 5.08 30.40
N GLU A 172 9.81 4.86 29.88
CA GLU A 172 10.07 3.85 28.85
C GLU A 172 9.92 2.42 29.42
N GLU A 173 10.23 2.21 30.70
CA GLU A 173 9.94 0.94 31.37
C GLU A 173 8.43 0.65 31.45
N GLN A 174 7.61 1.69 31.66
CA GLN A 174 6.14 1.56 31.61
C GLN A 174 5.66 1.24 30.19
N GLU A 175 6.19 1.91 29.17
CA GLU A 175 5.91 1.59 27.76
C GLU A 175 6.29 0.15 27.42
N LEU A 176 7.46 -0.31 27.87
CA LEU A 176 7.92 -1.69 27.68
C LEU A 176 6.99 -2.68 28.39
N THR A 177 6.51 -2.34 29.58
CA THR A 177 5.55 -3.18 30.32
C THR A 177 4.25 -3.31 29.55
N HIS A 178 3.73 -2.21 29.00
CA HIS A 178 2.54 -2.25 28.15
C HIS A 178 2.77 -3.10 26.89
N LEU A 179 3.92 -2.95 26.22
CA LEU A 179 4.27 -3.77 25.06
C LEU A 179 4.34 -5.27 25.42
N LYS A 180 4.93 -5.62 26.57
CA LYS A 180 4.98 -7.01 27.05
C LYS A 180 3.59 -7.59 27.30
N GLU A 181 2.67 -6.80 27.86
CA GLU A 181 1.28 -7.24 28.05
C GLU A 181 0.56 -7.48 26.72
N LEU A 182 0.78 -6.63 25.71
CA LEU A 182 0.23 -6.86 24.37
C LEU A 182 0.74 -8.17 23.76
N LEU A 183 2.01 -8.49 24.00
CA LEU A 183 2.67 -9.69 23.47
C LEU A 183 2.41 -10.95 24.31
N ARG A 184 1.66 -10.83 25.40
CA ARG A 184 1.41 -11.94 26.32
C ARG A 184 0.63 -13.05 25.62
N GLY A 185 1.17 -14.26 25.66
CA GLY A 185 0.56 -15.43 25.00
C GLY A 185 0.79 -15.49 23.48
N PHE A 186 1.52 -14.53 22.89
CA PHE A 186 1.93 -14.63 21.50
C PHE A 186 2.91 -15.80 21.30
N SER A 187 2.68 -16.60 20.26
CA SER A 187 3.55 -17.70 19.88
C SER A 187 3.66 -17.81 18.36
N LEU A 188 4.81 -18.28 17.89
CA LEU A 188 5.05 -18.50 16.47
C LEU A 188 4.55 -19.86 16.03
N ASN A 189 4.06 -19.93 14.80
CA ASN A 189 3.81 -21.20 14.12
C ASN A 189 5.00 -21.51 13.21
N LEU A 190 5.96 -22.27 13.73
CA LEU A 190 7.20 -22.61 13.03
C LEU A 190 6.97 -23.41 11.74
N ASN A 191 5.82 -24.07 11.60
CA ASN A 191 5.46 -24.87 10.42
C ASN A 191 4.83 -24.03 9.30
N CYS A 192 4.55 -22.74 9.55
CA CYS A 192 3.93 -21.85 8.58
C CYS A 192 4.89 -20.72 8.21
N CYS A 193 5.04 -20.44 6.92
CA CYS A 193 5.71 -19.24 6.47
C CYS A 193 4.87 -17.99 6.79
N ASP A 194 5.56 -16.88 7.04
CA ASP A 194 4.93 -15.56 7.15
C ASP A 194 4.15 -15.22 5.88
N LYS A 195 2.98 -14.61 6.05
CA LYS A 195 2.12 -14.18 4.94
C LYS A 195 1.83 -12.70 5.03
N TRP A 196 1.42 -12.14 3.91
CA TRP A 196 1.10 -10.72 3.79
C TRP A 196 -0.39 -10.56 3.60
N ARG A 197 -0.94 -9.48 4.18
CA ARG A 197 -2.36 -9.14 4.13
C ARG A 197 -2.54 -7.79 3.44
N TRP A 198 -3.44 -7.73 2.47
CA TRP A 198 -3.83 -6.46 1.87
C TRP A 198 -4.84 -5.76 2.77
N VAL A 199 -4.42 -4.69 3.46
CA VAL A 199 -5.24 -4.01 4.48
C VAL A 199 -6.53 -3.38 3.92
N PRO A 200 -6.54 -2.79 2.71
CA PRO A 200 -7.76 -2.20 2.15
C PRO A 200 -8.89 -3.19 1.84
N ASP A 201 -8.60 -4.49 1.79
CA ASP A 201 -9.59 -5.53 1.57
C ASP A 201 -9.88 -6.29 2.87
N THR A 202 -11.16 -6.49 3.19
CA THR A 202 -11.56 -7.13 4.46
C THR A 202 -11.08 -8.58 4.56
N ASN A 203 -11.04 -9.29 3.42
CA ASN A 203 -10.53 -10.67 3.35
C ASN A 203 -9.00 -10.72 3.29
N GLY A 204 -8.33 -9.56 3.22
CA GLY A 204 -6.89 -9.48 3.12
C GLY A 204 -6.33 -9.79 1.73
N ILE A 205 -7.19 -9.87 0.71
CA ILE A 205 -6.83 -10.30 -0.63
C ILE A 205 -6.53 -9.08 -1.50
N PHE A 206 -5.37 -9.08 -2.15
CA PHE A 206 -5.06 -8.05 -3.12
C PHE A 206 -5.88 -8.24 -4.40
N THR A 207 -6.61 -7.21 -4.80
CA THR A 207 -7.21 -7.13 -6.14
C THR A 207 -6.83 -5.82 -6.80
N VAL A 208 -6.75 -5.81 -8.13
CA VAL A 208 -6.50 -4.58 -8.90
C VAL A 208 -7.59 -3.54 -8.61
N GLN A 209 -8.83 -4.00 -8.40
CA GLN A 209 -9.96 -3.13 -8.09
C GLN A 209 -9.83 -2.48 -6.71
N SER A 210 -9.52 -3.24 -5.65
CA SER A 210 -9.35 -2.66 -4.31
C SER A 210 -8.16 -1.69 -4.27
N CYS A 211 -7.07 -2.03 -4.95
CA CYS A 211 -5.90 -1.16 -5.10
C CYS A 211 -6.22 0.12 -5.88
N TYR A 212 -6.94 0.01 -7.00
CA TYR A 212 -7.34 1.17 -7.79
C TYR A 212 -8.26 2.11 -7.00
N ASN A 213 -9.23 1.56 -6.27
CA ASN A 213 -10.12 2.35 -5.41
C ASN A 213 -9.34 3.07 -4.29
N LEU A 214 -8.31 2.44 -3.74
CA LEU A 214 -7.42 3.08 -2.77
C LEU A 214 -6.66 4.26 -3.41
N LEU A 215 -6.08 4.05 -4.60
CA LEU A 215 -5.35 5.11 -5.32
C LEU A 215 -6.23 6.31 -5.67
N LEU A 216 -7.49 6.08 -6.05
CA LEU A 216 -8.46 7.14 -6.25
C LEU A 216 -8.68 8.00 -5.00
N ARG A 217 -8.64 7.39 -3.80
CA ARG A 217 -8.75 8.15 -2.53
C ARG A 217 -7.54 9.02 -2.26
N TYR A 218 -6.34 8.57 -2.65
CA TYR A 218 -5.12 9.40 -2.54
C TYR A 218 -5.11 10.58 -3.51
N GLY A 219 -5.72 10.41 -4.69
CA GLY A 219 -5.80 11.45 -5.71
C GLY A 219 -6.76 12.61 -5.41
N ASN A 220 -7.32 12.72 -4.19
CA ASN A 220 -8.33 13.72 -3.82
C ASN A 220 -9.45 13.85 -4.86
N VAL A 221 -10.00 12.72 -5.33
CA VAL A 221 -11.20 12.78 -6.16
C VAL A 221 -12.30 13.43 -5.32
N GLU A 222 -12.84 14.55 -5.80
CA GLU A 222 -13.88 15.29 -5.11
C GLU A 222 -15.04 14.34 -4.76
N ILE A 223 -15.40 14.32 -3.48
CA ILE A 223 -16.51 13.50 -3.02
C ILE A 223 -17.79 14.18 -3.52
N VAL A 224 -18.32 13.68 -4.64
CA VAL A 224 -19.60 14.13 -5.19
C VAL A 224 -20.71 13.93 -4.14
N PRO A 225 -21.50 14.97 -3.80
CA PRO A 225 -22.60 14.85 -2.85
C PRO A 225 -23.57 13.72 -3.22
N LEU A 226 -24.09 12.99 -2.23
CA LEU A 226 -24.94 11.80 -2.44
C LEU A 226 -26.13 12.03 -3.38
N HIS A 227 -26.76 13.21 -3.30
CA HIS A 227 -27.91 13.55 -4.17
C HIS A 227 -27.49 13.74 -5.64
N VAL A 228 -26.31 14.33 -5.89
CA VAL A 228 -25.73 14.47 -7.24
C VAL A 228 -25.32 13.09 -7.76
N LEU A 229 -24.74 12.24 -6.91
CA LEU A 229 -24.38 10.86 -7.24
C LEU A 229 -25.59 10.03 -7.69
N GLU A 230 -26.71 10.15 -6.99
CA GLU A 230 -27.98 9.51 -7.36
C GLU A 230 -28.54 10.03 -8.68
N ALA A 231 -28.47 11.35 -8.91
CA ALA A 231 -28.88 11.96 -10.17
C ALA A 231 -28.03 11.45 -11.34
N ILE A 232 -26.70 11.35 -11.17
CA ILE A 232 -25.79 10.81 -12.18
C ILE A 232 -26.05 9.32 -12.44
N ARG A 233 -26.30 8.52 -11.39
CA ARG A 233 -26.68 7.09 -11.56
C ARG A 233 -27.98 6.94 -12.36
N LYS A 234 -28.97 7.82 -12.14
CA LYS A 234 -30.21 7.85 -12.92
C LYS A 234 -29.94 8.28 -14.36
N LEU A 235 -29.08 9.28 -14.57
CA LEU A 235 -28.69 9.76 -15.90
C LEU A 235 -28.08 8.62 -16.75
N TRP A 236 -27.17 7.83 -16.19
CA TRP A 236 -26.54 6.70 -16.90
C TRP A 236 -27.47 5.51 -17.16
N LYS A 237 -28.57 5.39 -16.41
CA LYS A 237 -29.60 4.36 -16.64
C LYS A 237 -30.61 4.74 -17.72
N ASN A 238 -30.63 5.99 -18.15
CA ASN A 238 -31.53 6.46 -19.20
C ASN A 238 -30.98 6.09 -20.58
N ASN A 239 -31.88 5.79 -21.52
CA ASN A 239 -31.52 5.44 -22.89
C ASN A 239 -31.23 6.72 -23.71
N LEU A 240 -30.16 7.44 -23.35
CA LEU A 240 -29.76 8.70 -23.94
C LEU A 240 -28.56 8.52 -24.90
N PRO A 241 -28.47 9.30 -25.99
CA PRO A 241 -27.25 9.37 -26.77
C PRO A 241 -26.05 9.78 -25.89
N SER A 242 -24.89 9.17 -26.11
CA SER A 242 -23.69 9.36 -25.27
C SER A 242 -23.31 10.83 -25.06
N LYS A 243 -23.44 11.67 -26.10
CA LYS A 243 -23.19 13.12 -26.02
C LYS A 243 -24.11 13.84 -25.03
N VAL A 244 -25.37 13.44 -24.94
CA VAL A 244 -26.35 14.02 -24.01
C VAL A 244 -26.06 13.56 -22.58
N GLY A 245 -25.67 12.28 -22.40
CA GLY A 245 -25.22 11.76 -21.10
C GLY A 245 -23.98 12.48 -20.59
N VAL A 246 -22.96 12.69 -21.44
CA VAL A 246 -21.74 13.43 -21.07
C VAL A 246 -22.04 14.88 -20.73
N PHE A 247 -22.93 15.54 -21.49
CA PHE A 247 -23.34 16.92 -21.21
C PHE A 247 -24.09 17.03 -19.87
N GLY A 248 -25.08 16.18 -19.63
CA GLY A 248 -25.82 16.15 -18.37
C GLY A 248 -24.92 15.83 -17.17
N TRP A 249 -23.93 14.96 -17.36
CA TRP A 249 -22.93 14.65 -16.33
C TRP A 249 -22.07 15.87 -15.99
N ARG A 250 -21.55 16.60 -17.00
CA ARG A 250 -20.79 17.85 -16.77
C ARG A 250 -21.65 18.94 -16.12
N LEU A 251 -22.92 19.03 -16.51
CA LEU A 251 -23.87 19.98 -15.93
C LEU A 251 -24.11 19.68 -14.44
N LEU A 252 -24.33 18.41 -14.08
CA LEU A 252 -24.55 18.00 -12.68
C LEU A 252 -23.33 18.18 -11.78
N LEU A 253 -22.12 18.21 -12.37
CA LEU A 253 -20.87 18.49 -11.66
C LEU A 253 -20.46 19.97 -11.72
N GLU A 254 -21.30 20.84 -12.28
CA GLU A 254 -21.01 22.28 -12.47
C GLU A 254 -19.72 22.56 -13.28
N LYS A 255 -19.31 21.61 -14.14
CA LYS A 255 -18.05 21.62 -14.91
C LYS A 255 -18.26 21.89 -16.40
N LEU A 256 -19.16 22.82 -16.72
CA LEU A 256 -19.36 23.27 -18.11
C LEU A 256 -18.23 24.22 -18.52
N PRO A 257 -17.62 24.02 -19.71
CA PRO A 257 -16.64 24.97 -20.21
C PRO A 257 -17.32 26.33 -20.45
N THR A 258 -16.82 27.36 -19.79
CA THR A 258 -17.14 28.78 -20.05
C THR A 258 -16.49 29.27 -21.33
#